data_AF-A0A7X6SFU1-F1
#
_entry.id   AF-A0A7X6SFU1-F1
#
_cell.length_a   1.000
_cell.length_b   1.000
_cell.length_c   1.000
_cell.angle_alpha   90.00
_cell.angle_beta   90.00
_cell.angle_gamma   90.00
#
_symmetry.space_group_name_H-M   'P 1'
#
loop_
_entity.id
_entity.type
_entity.pdbx_description
1 polymer ?
#
loop_
_entity_poly.entity_id
_entity_poly.type
_entity_poly.pdbx_seq_one_letter_code
_entity_poly.pdbx_strand_id
1 'polypeptide(L)' 'MRYRELSAFPDDFLWGGSTSAYQVEGARDADGKRPSLI' A
#
# COMPACT_ATOMS: atom_id res chain seq x y z
N MET A 1 -5.56 -27.30 -28.73
CA MET A 1 -5.33 -26.46 -27.53
C MET A 1 -4.36 -25.35 -27.91
N ARG A 2 -4.70 -24.07 -27.73
CA ARG A 2 -3.75 -22.96 -27.89
C ARG A 2 -3.33 -22.51 -26.49
N TYR A 3 -2.09 -22.79 -26.12
CA TYR A 3 -1.50 -22.29 -24.89
C TYR A 3 -0.85 -20.94 -25.22
N ARG A 4 -1.19 -19.90 -24.46
CA ARG A 4 -0.56 -18.59 -24.60
C ARG A 4 0.64 -18.57 -23.65
N GLU A 5 1.81 -18.26 -24.17
CA GLU A 5 3.01 -18.08 -23.36
C GLU A 5 2.87 -16.78 -22.56
N LEU A 6 3.10 -16.86 -21.24
CA LEU A 6 3.03 -15.71 -20.34
C LEU A 6 4.42 -15.11 -20.20
N SER A 7 4.53 -13.79 -20.34
CA SER A 7 5.77 -13.06 -20.07
C SER A 7 6.09 -13.05 -18.59
N ALA A 8 7.36 -13.20 -18.23
CA ALA A 8 7.84 -13.00 -16.86
C ALA A 8 7.68 -11.52 -16.43
N PHE A 9 7.61 -11.29 -15.12
CA PHE A 9 7.71 -9.95 -14.56
C PHE A 9 9.13 -9.39 -14.77
N PRO A 10 9.30 -8.07 -14.90
CA PRO A 10 10.61 -7.43 -14.93
C PRO A 10 11.45 -7.76 -13.69
N ASP A 11 12.77 -7.79 -13.83
CA ASP A 11 13.69 -8.08 -12.72
C ASP A 11 13.59 -7.07 -11.57
N ASP A 12 13.20 -5.84 -11.88
CA ASP A 12 13.03 -4.73 -10.93
C ASP A 12 11.57 -4.50 -10.52
N PHE A 13 10.70 -5.47 -10.75
CA PHE A 13 9.29 -5.34 -10.39
C PHE A 13 9.13 -5.20 -8.87
N LEU A 14 8.56 -4.07 -8.44
CA LEU A 14 8.35 -3.76 -7.04
C LEU A 14 7.08 -4.44 -6.50
N TRP A 15 7.25 -5.63 -5.95
CA TRP A 15 6.22 -6.27 -5.15
C TRP A 15 6.08 -5.58 -3.80
N GLY A 16 4.91 -5.04 -3.50
CA GLY A 16 4.69 -4.29 -2.26
C GLY A 16 3.26 -4.33 -1.76
N GLY A 17 3.08 -3.79 -0.57
CA GLY A 17 1.78 -3.52 0.05
C GLY A 17 1.69 -2.05 0.48
N SER A 18 0.48 -1.60 0.80
CA SER A 18 0.23 -0.22 1.21
C SER A 18 -0.82 -0.14 2.31
N THR A 19 -0.73 0.90 3.14
CA THR A 19 -1.66 1.23 4.23
C THR A 19 -1.91 2.74 4.26
N SER A 20 -3.03 3.16 4.83
CA SER A 20 -3.32 4.59 5.06
C SER A 20 -3.13 4.96 6.54
N ALA A 21 -2.61 6.17 6.77
CA ALA A 21 -2.33 6.71 8.10
C ALA A 21 -3.52 6.57 9.07
N TYR A 22 -4.73 6.98 8.65
CA TYR A 22 -5.91 6.92 9.51
C TYR A 22 -6.28 5.48 9.92
N GLN A 23 -6.01 4.50 9.06
CA GLN A 23 -6.36 3.11 9.31
C GLN A 23 -5.40 2.45 10.31
N VAL A 24 -4.13 2.87 10.38
CA VAL A 24 -3.10 2.09 11.07
C VAL A 24 -2.24 2.87 12.08
N GLU A 25 -2.13 4.20 12.00
CA GLU A 25 -1.20 4.94 12.88
C GLU A 25 -1.73 5.11 14.30
N GLY A 26 -3.04 5.27 14.48
CA GLY A 26 -3.62 5.56 15.79
C GLY A 26 -3.17 6.91 16.35
N ALA A 27 -2.81 6.93 17.65
CA ALA A 27 -2.23 8.08 18.36
C ALA A 27 -2.92 9.43 18.04
N ARG A 28 -4.26 9.43 17.99
CA ARG A 28 -5.04 10.49 17.33
C ARG A 28 -4.82 11.89 17.94
N ASP A 29 -4.49 11.95 19.22
CA ASP A 29 -4.31 13.15 20.04
C ASP A 29 -2.92 13.27 20.68
N ALA A 30 -1.98 12.41 20.28
CA ALA A 30 -0.59 12.48 20.75
C ALA A 30 0.20 13.57 20.01
N ASP A 31 1.24 14.09 20.66
CA ASP A 31 2.31 14.91 20.05
C ASP A 31 1.83 16.10 19.19
N GLY A 32 0.71 16.71 19.59
CA GLY A 32 0.14 17.86 18.89
C GLY A 32 -0.59 17.51 17.59
N LYS A 33 -0.86 16.22 17.34
CA LYS A 33 -1.70 15.76 16.23
C LYS A 33 -3.11 16.34 16.36
N ARG A 34 -3.61 16.89 15.26
CA ARG A 34 -4.94 17.51 15.18
C ARG A 34 -5.91 16.60 14.43
N PRO A 35 -7.23 16.73 14.69
CA PRO A 35 -8.24 15.99 13.94
C PRO A 35 -8.15 16.27 12.44
N SER A 36 -8.18 15.23 11.63
CA SER A 36 -8.37 15.32 10.19
C SER A 36 -9.85 15.29 9.83
N LEU A 37 -10.21 15.82 8.65
CA LEU A 37 -11.43 15.38 7.98
C LEU A 37 -11.21 13.92 7.56
N ILE A 38 -12.16 13.05 7.88
CA ILE A 38 -12.21 11.66 7.41
C ILE A 38 -13.17 11.57 6.23
#